data_AF-A0AAV2HJN1-F1
#
_entry.id   AF-A0AAV2HJN1-F1
#
_cell.length_a   1.000
_cell.length_b   1.000
_cell.length_c   1.000
_cell.angle_alpha   90.00
_cell.angle_beta   90.00
_cell.angle_gamma   90.00
#
_symmetry.space_group_name_H-M   'P 1'
#
loop_
_entity.id
_entity.type
_entity.pdbx_description
1 polymer ?
#
loop_
_entity_poly.entity_id
_entity_poly.type
_entity_poly.pdbx_seq_one_letter_code
_entity_poly.pdbx_strand_id
1 'polypeptide(L)'
;MPHTFFSLKGLQISNKNIQYWRTGIMINHDQGYVVVEEVECCTFERDGKGEPGILVTVQTTGSDEVDSHLANLKKLSVIGIVRDELEEILEIFYPKFRDPTEAEMKPFALCPLCYNQVQPFSGFIKVPELHFSVRDCGQMVLWKDFVTCSMGPSSLEQLVPEYLFFELPPQLRLKSDDLELLDTKLGRGMAGAVQKGKYRDTEVAVKIFHTPLRPVSYHKDYMYPNLSGMQAHDAAISRQEQDQNDTEQRKISNAFSDVRREVSVLSKLNHKCIVAFIGVCVKPQLLIVMELAPLGSLRSALKDGYEPKPTDKTISHMVFNKDLTYKMILQIGCGLAYLHGSNIIYRDLKPDNILLMSLAIEAPINVKLSDYGISKFATAQGISGLFGTPGYMAPEVMAKQAYTSKVDIYSYAIVMLEILTGISPLSREQKPMISKMLQMASENTVPPQINGYKIQCNFPYLEFLMPECWSRNVDDRLTAQEIIKLIKADQFLLLHDSLWLNRRSYKVSCMYACETVGRWNIWICESGHSEVRTFSVYDVETSCFTVNRWPSNGNKIISMAKVGTKIWLACQGQKNLETIGRGSQSNLELSSGLNLDAEPLKIFNHKFETAE
;
A
#
# COMPACT_ATOMS: atom_id res chain seq x y z
N MET A 1 -13.18 -3.58 33.26
CA MET A 1 -12.96 -3.52 31.80
C MET A 1 -14.31 -3.61 31.12
N PRO A 2 -14.65 -2.78 30.11
CA PRO A 2 -15.84 -3.00 29.30
C PRO A 2 -15.63 -4.24 28.43
N HIS A 3 -16.65 -5.08 28.42
CA HIS A 3 -16.75 -6.36 27.75
C HIS A 3 -16.45 -6.24 26.23
N THR A 4 -15.74 -7.22 25.63
CA THR A 4 -15.49 -7.47 24.17
C THR A 4 -14.10 -7.26 23.54
N PHE A 5 -12.98 -7.23 24.28
CA PHE A 5 -11.66 -6.96 23.66
C PHE A 5 -10.83 -8.15 23.15
N PHE A 6 -11.20 -9.42 23.38
CA PHE A 6 -10.43 -10.56 22.86
C PHE A 6 -11.04 -11.12 21.57
N SER A 7 -10.47 -10.76 20.43
CA SER A 7 -10.64 -11.46 19.15
C SER A 7 -9.34 -12.20 18.85
N LEU A 8 -9.18 -13.44 19.31
CA LEU A 8 -8.03 -14.28 18.90
C LEU A 8 -8.14 -14.60 17.40
N LYS A 9 -7.53 -13.75 16.57
CA LYS A 9 -7.52 -13.86 15.12
C LYS A 9 -6.80 -15.15 14.71
N GLY A 10 -7.52 -16.09 14.10
CA GLY A 10 -6.93 -17.29 13.47
C GLY A 10 -7.30 -18.64 14.09
N LEU A 11 -8.01 -18.65 15.22
CA LEU A 11 -8.62 -19.87 15.76
C LEU A 11 -10.12 -19.90 15.36
N GLN A 12 -10.61 -21.01 14.82
CA GLN A 12 -12.06 -21.23 14.67
C GLN A 12 -12.66 -21.46 16.06
N ILE A 13 -13.01 -20.40 16.76
CA ILE A 13 -13.57 -20.48 18.12
C ILE A 13 -15.09 -20.32 18.02
N SER A 14 -15.83 -21.36 18.38
CA SER A 14 -17.27 -21.22 18.64
C SER A 14 -17.49 -20.61 20.03
N ASN A 15 -18.51 -19.76 20.21
CA ASN A 15 -18.83 -19.15 21.52
C ASN A 15 -19.05 -20.16 22.66
N LYS A 16 -19.30 -21.44 22.34
CA LYS A 16 -19.45 -22.52 23.34
C LYS A 16 -18.13 -22.94 23.99
N ASN A 17 -17.00 -22.51 23.44
CA ASN A 17 -15.66 -22.92 23.88
C ASN A 17 -14.91 -21.83 24.66
N ILE A 18 -15.55 -20.70 24.95
CA ILE A 18 -14.93 -19.58 25.67
C ILE A 18 -15.53 -19.51 27.07
N GLN A 19 -14.67 -19.54 28.07
CA GLN A 19 -15.01 -19.20 29.46
C GLN A 19 -14.31 -17.91 29.83
N TYR A 20 -15.01 -17.00 30.50
CA TYR A 20 -14.43 -15.75 30.98
C TYR A 20 -14.83 -15.52 32.42
N TRP A 21 -13.94 -14.90 33.17
CA TRP A 21 -14.20 -14.40 34.51
C TRP A 21 -13.67 -12.98 34.62
N ARG A 22 -13.75 -12.37 35.80
CA ARG A 22 -13.42 -10.95 36.00
C ARG A 22 -11.99 -10.60 35.57
N THR A 23 -11.06 -11.54 35.73
CA THR A 23 -9.61 -11.32 35.62
C THR A 23 -8.93 -12.29 34.67
N GLY A 24 -9.70 -12.99 33.82
CA GLY A 24 -9.12 -13.93 32.87
C GLY A 24 -10.11 -14.51 31.87
N ILE A 25 -9.53 -15.20 30.90
CA ILE A 25 -10.23 -15.84 29.79
C ILE A 25 -9.58 -17.18 29.50
N MET A 26 -10.40 -18.20 29.29
CA MET A 26 -10.01 -19.51 28.81
C MET A 26 -10.70 -19.80 27.50
N ILE A 27 -9.92 -20.25 26.53
CA ILE A 27 -10.39 -20.60 25.19
C ILE A 27 -10.00 -22.04 24.95
N ASN A 28 -11.01 -22.90 24.93
CA ASN A 28 -10.87 -24.28 24.53
C ASN A 28 -10.85 -24.35 23.00
N HIS A 29 -9.96 -25.18 22.45
CA HIS A 29 -9.97 -25.53 21.04
C HIS A 29 -9.83 -27.04 20.90
N ASP A 30 -10.02 -27.57 19.69
CA ASP A 30 -10.16 -29.02 19.46
C ASP A 30 -8.94 -29.87 19.89
N GLN A 31 -7.82 -29.24 20.26
CA GLN A 31 -6.55 -29.88 20.58
C GLN A 31 -5.86 -29.33 21.84
N GLY A 32 -6.60 -28.64 22.71
CA GLY A 32 -6.04 -28.02 23.90
C GLY A 32 -6.81 -26.81 24.41
N TYR A 33 -6.13 -25.96 25.17
CA TYR A 33 -6.68 -24.70 25.65
C TYR A 33 -5.62 -23.61 25.77
N VAL A 34 -6.09 -22.37 25.71
CA VAL A 34 -5.32 -21.17 26.04
C VAL A 34 -5.99 -20.48 27.22
N VAL A 35 -5.25 -20.22 28.28
CA VAL A 35 -5.69 -19.43 29.43
C VAL A 35 -4.85 -18.17 29.52
N VAL A 36 -5.50 -17.03 29.65
CA VAL A 36 -4.88 -15.75 29.98
C VAL A 36 -5.51 -15.25 31.27
N GLU A 37 -4.72 -15.12 32.33
CA GLU A 37 -5.22 -14.79 33.66
C GLU A 37 -4.31 -13.81 34.41
N GLU A 38 -4.92 -12.99 35.26
CA GLU A 38 -4.20 -12.15 36.22
C GLU A 38 -3.59 -13.01 37.34
N VAL A 39 -2.33 -12.73 37.66
CA VAL A 39 -1.57 -13.40 38.72
C VAL A 39 -0.81 -12.38 39.56
N GLU A 40 -0.55 -12.68 40.83
CA GLU A 40 0.38 -11.89 41.64
C GLU A 40 1.81 -12.40 41.48
N CYS A 41 2.71 -11.51 41.11
CA CYS A 41 4.13 -11.74 40.85
C CYS A 41 4.98 -11.15 41.98
N CYS A 42 5.71 -11.96 42.74
CA CYS A 42 6.68 -11.44 43.72
C CYS A 42 8.07 -11.34 43.10
N THR A 43 8.68 -10.15 43.18
CA THR A 43 10.08 -9.88 42.81
C THR A 43 10.95 -9.75 44.07
N PHE A 44 12.27 -10.02 43.96
CA PHE A 44 13.20 -9.88 45.10
C PHE A 44 13.40 -8.42 45.56
N GLU A 45 13.04 -7.43 44.74
CA GLU A 45 13.38 -6.02 44.94
C GLU A 45 12.44 -5.28 45.91
N ARG A 46 11.32 -5.88 46.31
CA ARG A 46 10.36 -5.28 47.25
C ARG A 46 9.88 -6.34 48.23
N ASP A 47 10.15 -6.15 49.52
CA ASP A 47 9.75 -6.98 50.66
C ASP A 47 8.31 -7.55 50.57
N GLY A 48 8.13 -8.68 49.86
CA GLY A 48 6.91 -9.50 49.87
C GLY A 48 5.62 -8.88 49.31
N LYS A 49 5.64 -7.71 48.65
CA LYS A 49 4.44 -7.18 47.97
C LYS A 49 4.35 -7.74 46.56
N GLY A 50 3.30 -8.52 46.28
CA GLY A 50 2.99 -8.99 44.93
C GLY A 50 2.66 -7.83 43.99
N GLU A 51 3.22 -7.86 42.78
CA GLU A 51 2.88 -6.98 41.67
C GLU A 51 1.92 -7.71 40.72
N PRO A 52 0.95 -7.03 40.11
CA PRO A 52 0.05 -7.68 39.17
C PRO A 52 0.80 -8.09 37.89
N GLY A 53 0.54 -9.31 37.43
CA GLY A 53 1.09 -9.88 36.20
C GLY A 53 0.02 -10.60 35.38
N ILE A 54 0.39 -10.99 34.16
CA ILE A 54 -0.46 -11.77 33.25
C ILE A 54 0.25 -13.09 32.99
N LEU A 55 -0.40 -14.20 33.35
CA LEU A 55 0.04 -15.54 32.99
C LEU A 55 -0.68 -15.99 31.72
N VAL A 56 0.09 -16.41 30.72
CA VAL A 56 -0.44 -17.08 29.53
C VAL A 56 -0.05 -18.55 29.59
N THR A 57 -1.05 -19.41 29.71
CA THR A 57 -0.87 -20.87 29.70
C THR A 57 -1.42 -21.44 28.41
N VAL A 58 -0.59 -22.18 27.68
CA VAL A 58 -1.02 -22.95 26.51
C VAL A 58 -0.81 -24.42 26.81
N GLN A 59 -1.90 -25.18 26.79
CA GLN A 59 -1.84 -26.63 26.90
C GLN A 59 -2.26 -27.27 25.58
N THR A 60 -1.51 -28.29 25.17
CA THR A 60 -1.81 -29.07 23.97
C THR A 60 -2.04 -30.52 24.36
N THR A 61 -3.03 -31.20 23.77
CA THR A 61 -3.15 -32.65 23.90
C THR A 61 -2.19 -33.31 22.90
N GLY A 62 -1.23 -34.08 23.40
CA GLY A 62 -0.30 -34.83 22.57
C GLY A 62 -0.96 -36.06 21.96
N SER A 63 -0.63 -36.37 20.71
CA SER A 63 -0.73 -37.74 20.17
C SER A 63 0.68 -38.33 20.22
N ASP A 64 0.86 -39.58 20.66
CA ASP A 64 2.17 -40.22 20.91
C ASP A 64 3.02 -40.53 19.65
N GLU A 65 2.76 -39.89 18.51
CA GLU A 65 3.46 -40.15 17.24
C GLU A 65 4.54 -39.09 16.96
N VAL A 66 5.59 -39.44 16.20
CA VAL A 66 6.72 -38.54 15.88
C VAL A 66 6.29 -37.33 15.03
N ASP A 67 5.20 -37.45 14.26
CA ASP A 67 4.53 -36.31 13.59
C ASP A 67 3.84 -35.34 14.57
N SER A 68 3.80 -35.67 15.87
CA SER A 68 3.21 -34.83 16.91
C SER A 68 4.09 -33.67 17.36
N HIS A 69 5.43 -33.75 17.27
CA HIS A 69 6.30 -32.69 17.85
C HIS A 69 6.10 -31.35 17.13
N LEU A 70 6.22 -31.36 15.79
CA LEU A 70 5.98 -30.17 14.98
C LEU A 70 4.51 -29.71 15.08
N ALA A 71 3.57 -30.64 15.17
CA ALA A 71 2.16 -30.33 15.37
C ALA A 71 1.92 -29.66 16.75
N ASN A 72 2.63 -30.10 17.79
CA ASN A 72 2.56 -29.50 19.13
C ASN A 72 3.21 -28.12 19.15
N LEU A 73 4.35 -27.94 18.51
CA LEU A 73 4.98 -26.61 18.36
C LEU A 73 4.07 -25.61 17.63
N LYS A 74 3.39 -26.06 16.56
CA LYS A 74 2.37 -25.26 15.87
C LYS A 74 1.24 -24.82 16.79
N LYS A 75 0.76 -25.73 17.66
CA LYS A 75 -0.27 -25.40 18.64
C LYS A 75 0.26 -24.41 19.69
N LEU A 76 1.51 -24.57 20.12
CA LEU A 76 2.15 -23.65 21.08
C LEU A 76 2.36 -22.24 20.52
N SER A 77 2.58 -22.07 19.20
CA SER A 77 2.69 -20.77 18.54
C SER A 77 1.50 -19.83 18.77
N VAL A 78 0.35 -20.33 19.24
CA VAL A 78 -0.79 -19.49 19.65
C VAL A 78 -0.41 -18.46 20.73
N ILE A 79 0.60 -18.75 21.54
CA ILE A 79 1.14 -17.81 22.54
C ILE A 79 1.59 -16.50 21.89
N GLY A 80 2.12 -16.57 20.66
CA GLY A 80 2.50 -15.42 19.87
C GLY A 80 1.30 -14.54 19.52
N ILE A 81 0.15 -15.11 19.18
CA ILE A 81 -1.08 -14.34 18.88
C ILE A 81 -1.55 -13.60 20.12
N VAL A 82 -1.57 -14.27 21.27
CA VAL A 82 -1.95 -13.65 22.56
C VAL A 82 -1.00 -12.50 22.88
N ARG A 83 0.30 -12.73 22.74
CA ARG A 83 1.33 -11.72 22.96
C ARG A 83 1.16 -10.52 22.02
N ASP A 84 0.96 -10.75 20.73
CA ASP A 84 0.79 -9.68 19.74
C ASP A 84 -0.43 -8.80 20.07
N GLU A 85 -1.56 -9.40 20.50
CA GLU A 85 -2.75 -8.65 20.92
C GLU A 85 -2.54 -7.89 22.25
N LEU A 86 -1.85 -8.48 23.22
CA LEU A 86 -1.50 -7.79 24.47
C LEU A 86 -0.60 -6.57 24.20
N GLU A 87 0.41 -6.76 23.37
CA GLU A 87 1.33 -5.70 22.94
C GLU A 87 0.57 -4.57 22.23
N GLU A 88 -0.40 -4.89 21.38
CA GLU A 88 -1.25 -3.89 20.72
C GLU A 88 -2.12 -3.10 21.71
N ILE A 89 -2.70 -3.77 22.71
CA ILE A 89 -3.49 -3.12 23.77
C ILE A 89 -2.62 -2.17 24.58
N LEU A 90 -1.40 -2.59 24.96
CA LEU A 90 -0.45 -1.76 25.67
C LEU A 90 -0.05 -0.53 24.84
N GLU A 91 0.17 -0.70 23.55
CA GLU A 91 0.50 0.40 22.63
C GLU A 91 -0.59 1.47 22.57
N ILE A 92 -1.85 1.05 22.47
CA ILE A 92 -2.98 1.95 22.23
C ILE A 92 -3.47 2.59 23.53
N PHE A 93 -3.65 1.79 24.58
CA PHE A 93 -4.35 2.22 25.80
C PHE A 93 -3.42 2.52 26.96
N TYR A 94 -2.24 1.91 27.01
CA TYR A 94 -1.32 2.04 28.14
C TYR A 94 0.15 2.22 27.71
N PRO A 95 0.47 3.21 26.87
CA PRO A 95 1.80 3.37 26.28
C PRO A 95 2.91 3.54 27.32
N LYS A 96 2.55 3.98 28.54
CA LYS A 96 3.41 4.09 29.72
C LYS A 96 4.11 2.79 30.10
N PHE A 97 3.47 1.64 29.90
CA PHE A 97 4.09 0.34 30.21
C PHE A 97 5.14 -0.11 29.18
N ARG A 98 5.35 0.69 28.12
CA ARG A 98 6.44 0.53 27.16
C ARG A 98 7.57 1.54 27.36
N ASP A 99 7.38 2.52 28.25
CA ASP A 99 8.44 3.49 28.55
C ASP A 99 9.39 2.90 29.61
N PRO A 100 10.66 2.66 29.25
CA PRO A 100 11.64 2.12 30.18
C PRO A 100 11.99 3.08 31.32
N THR A 101 11.63 4.36 31.20
CA THR A 101 11.79 5.37 32.25
C THR A 101 10.63 5.39 33.24
N GLU A 102 9.54 4.67 32.95
CA GLU A 102 8.38 4.54 33.83
C GLU A 102 8.27 3.12 34.41
N ALA A 103 7.22 2.36 34.05
CA ALA A 103 6.92 1.04 34.57
C ALA A 103 6.87 0.03 33.43
N GLU A 104 8.02 -0.45 32.96
CA GLU A 104 8.09 -1.36 31.81
C GLU A 104 7.51 -2.76 32.14
N MET A 105 6.60 -3.27 31.31
CA MET A 105 6.16 -4.66 31.40
C MET A 105 7.27 -5.61 30.93
N LYS A 106 7.69 -6.53 31.79
CA LYS A 106 8.79 -7.48 31.52
C LYS A 106 8.26 -8.88 31.20
N PRO A 107 8.49 -9.41 29.99
CA PRO A 107 8.05 -10.75 29.62
C PRO A 107 9.06 -11.83 30.04
N PHE A 108 8.56 -12.90 30.65
CA PHE A 108 9.36 -14.04 31.14
C PHE A 108 8.84 -15.37 30.60
N ALA A 109 9.77 -16.27 30.26
CA ALA A 109 9.49 -17.64 29.84
C ALA A 109 9.74 -18.61 31.01
N LEU A 110 8.73 -19.41 31.31
CA LEU A 110 8.73 -20.40 32.38
C LEU A 110 9.57 -21.61 31.95
N CYS A 111 10.64 -21.93 32.69
CA CYS A 111 11.47 -23.09 32.37
C CYS A 111 10.76 -24.39 32.71
N PRO A 112 10.58 -25.33 31.77
CA PRO A 112 9.87 -26.57 32.03
C PRO A 112 10.59 -27.47 33.05
N LEU A 113 11.92 -27.38 33.16
CA LEU A 113 12.70 -28.17 34.12
C LEU A 113 12.58 -27.66 35.55
N CYS A 114 12.42 -26.34 35.71
CA CYS A 114 12.39 -25.70 37.03
C CYS A 114 10.97 -25.42 37.52
N TYR A 115 10.01 -25.28 36.61
CA TYR A 115 8.63 -24.88 36.89
C TYR A 115 7.69 -26.06 37.20
N ASN A 116 8.21 -27.26 37.47
CA ASN A 116 7.41 -28.45 37.81
C ASN A 116 6.63 -28.38 39.14
N GLN A 117 6.49 -27.21 39.78
CA GLN A 117 5.92 -27.07 41.14
C GLN A 117 4.77 -26.06 41.30
N VAL A 118 4.28 -25.40 40.25
CA VAL A 118 3.14 -24.47 40.37
C VAL A 118 1.88 -25.11 39.79
N GLN A 119 0.85 -25.26 40.62
CA GLN A 119 -0.48 -25.62 40.15
C GLN A 119 -1.07 -24.44 39.36
N PRO A 120 -1.61 -24.66 38.14
CA PRO A 120 -2.47 -23.68 37.50
C PRO A 120 -3.54 -23.20 38.49
N PHE A 121 -3.95 -21.93 38.42
CA PHE A 121 -4.89 -21.31 39.36
C PHE A 121 -4.38 -21.08 40.80
N SER A 122 -3.06 -21.19 41.06
CA SER A 122 -2.49 -20.80 42.36
C SER A 122 -2.65 -19.30 42.66
N GLY A 123 -2.87 -18.47 41.63
CA GLY A 123 -2.97 -17.01 41.71
C GLY A 123 -1.65 -16.30 42.03
N PHE A 124 -0.56 -17.04 42.21
CA PHE A 124 0.72 -16.53 42.72
C PHE A 124 1.92 -17.13 41.98
N ILE A 125 2.82 -16.29 41.50
CA ILE A 125 4.06 -16.64 40.79
C ILE A 125 5.25 -15.94 41.44
N LYS A 126 6.30 -16.71 41.76
CA LYS A 126 7.59 -16.14 42.14
C LYS A 126 8.43 -15.90 40.90
N VAL A 127 8.55 -14.63 40.52
CA VAL A 127 9.36 -14.20 39.37
C VAL A 127 10.80 -14.71 39.46
N PRO A 128 11.45 -14.81 40.63
CA PRO A 128 12.81 -15.30 40.69
C PRO A 128 12.99 -16.79 40.41
N GLU A 129 11.92 -17.57 40.46
CA GLU A 129 11.89 -18.98 40.05
C GLU A 129 11.65 -19.11 38.53
N LEU A 130 11.41 -17.99 37.83
CA LEU A 130 11.44 -17.90 36.37
C LEU A 130 12.90 -17.89 35.90
N HIS A 131 13.22 -18.77 34.97
CA HIS A 131 14.62 -19.02 34.59
C HIS A 131 15.06 -18.24 33.34
N PHE A 132 14.13 -17.69 32.55
CA PHE A 132 14.51 -17.02 31.31
C PHE A 132 13.66 -15.77 31.04
N SER A 133 14.31 -14.64 30.73
CA SER A 133 13.65 -13.50 30.11
C SER A 133 13.33 -13.83 28.65
N VAL A 134 12.17 -13.41 28.15
CA VAL A 134 11.82 -13.60 26.74
C VAL A 134 12.74 -12.79 25.82
N ARG A 135 13.28 -11.66 26.30
CA ARG A 135 14.23 -10.84 25.54
C ARG A 135 15.57 -11.55 25.35
N ASP A 136 16.07 -12.16 26.43
CA ASP A 136 17.27 -13.00 26.40
C ASP A 136 17.09 -14.20 25.46
N CYS A 137 15.95 -14.88 25.55
CA CYS A 137 15.60 -15.97 24.65
C CYS A 137 15.61 -15.52 23.18
N GLY A 138 15.10 -14.32 22.88
CA GLY A 138 15.10 -13.76 21.53
C GLY A 138 16.50 -13.60 20.94
N GLN A 139 17.47 -13.17 21.75
CA GLN A 139 18.86 -13.10 21.33
C GLN A 139 19.46 -14.49 21.11
N MET A 140 19.15 -15.45 22.00
CA MET A 140 19.68 -16.82 21.90
C MET A 140 19.12 -17.58 20.70
N VAL A 141 17.86 -17.37 20.33
CA VAL A 141 17.20 -18.00 19.17
C VAL A 141 17.93 -17.72 17.87
N LEU A 142 18.68 -16.63 17.74
CA LEU A 142 19.45 -16.33 16.53
C LEU A 142 20.64 -17.29 16.33
N TRP A 143 21.15 -17.95 17.39
CA TRP A 143 22.41 -18.70 17.34
C TRP A 143 22.34 -20.11 17.95
N LYS A 144 21.44 -20.34 18.90
CA LYS A 144 21.34 -21.59 19.67
C LYS A 144 19.97 -22.25 19.49
N ASP A 145 19.91 -23.54 19.75
CA ASP A 145 18.65 -24.30 19.81
C ASP A 145 18.15 -24.49 21.26
N PHE A 146 19.04 -24.34 22.24
CA PHE A 146 18.76 -24.52 23.65
C PHE A 146 19.46 -23.45 24.51
N VAL A 147 18.92 -23.25 25.71
CA VAL A 147 19.51 -22.45 26.80
C VAL A 147 19.62 -23.32 28.04
N THR A 148 20.66 -23.14 28.86
CA THR A 148 20.91 -24.01 30.03
C THR A 148 20.54 -23.29 31.32
N CYS A 149 19.73 -23.93 32.16
CA CYS A 149 19.53 -23.56 33.56
C CYS A 149 20.30 -24.51 34.50
N SER A 150 20.20 -24.31 35.81
CA SER A 150 20.81 -25.19 36.82
C SER A 150 20.33 -26.65 36.76
N MET A 151 19.14 -26.89 36.20
CA MET A 151 18.55 -28.22 36.07
C MET A 151 18.91 -28.91 34.73
N GLY A 152 19.54 -28.20 33.78
CA GLY A 152 19.92 -28.74 32.48
C GLY A 152 19.49 -27.87 31.28
N PRO A 153 19.70 -28.36 30.05
CA PRO A 153 19.33 -27.64 28.84
C PRO A 153 17.81 -27.63 28.61
N SER A 154 17.28 -26.46 28.30
CA SER A 154 15.88 -26.22 27.93
C SER A 154 15.79 -25.76 26.48
N SER A 155 14.88 -26.36 25.72
CA SER A 155 14.75 -26.09 24.28
C SER A 155 14.08 -24.74 24.01
N LEU A 156 14.68 -23.92 23.13
CA LEU A 156 14.13 -22.59 22.80
C LEU A 156 12.83 -22.68 22.01
N GLU A 157 12.62 -23.76 21.25
CA GLU A 157 11.35 -24.01 20.55
C GLU A 157 10.18 -24.26 21.52
N GLN A 158 10.46 -24.71 22.75
CA GLN A 158 9.44 -24.90 23.77
C GLN A 158 9.24 -23.63 24.62
N LEU A 159 10.32 -22.87 24.85
CA LEU A 159 10.30 -21.65 25.68
C LEU A 159 9.71 -20.44 24.96
N VAL A 160 10.08 -20.24 23.69
CA VAL A 160 9.67 -19.09 22.85
C VAL A 160 9.30 -19.54 21.43
N PRO A 161 8.32 -20.46 21.27
CA PRO A 161 7.91 -20.98 19.96
C PRO A 161 7.51 -19.87 18.98
N GLU A 162 7.02 -18.73 19.48
CA GLU A 162 6.56 -17.60 18.67
C GLU A 162 7.70 -16.89 17.91
N TYR A 163 8.96 -17.08 18.30
CA TYR A 163 10.13 -16.54 17.59
C TYR A 163 10.61 -17.43 16.45
N LEU A 164 10.13 -18.67 16.37
CA LEU A 164 10.56 -19.65 15.37
C LEU A 164 9.52 -19.89 14.27
N PHE A 165 8.37 -19.22 14.34
CA PHE A 165 7.33 -19.19 13.31
C PHE A 165 6.81 -20.58 12.91
N PHE A 166 6.68 -21.51 13.86
CA PHE A 166 6.23 -22.88 13.57
C PHE A 166 4.83 -22.95 12.98
N GLU A 167 4.00 -21.93 13.17
CA GLU A 167 2.71 -21.75 12.52
C GLU A 167 2.81 -21.74 10.97
N LEU A 168 3.98 -21.40 10.43
CA LEU A 168 4.22 -21.42 9.00
C LEU A 168 4.53 -22.85 8.48
N PRO A 169 4.08 -23.18 7.26
CA PRO A 169 4.55 -24.36 6.54
C PRO A 169 6.09 -24.43 6.50
N PRO A 170 6.71 -25.63 6.61
CA PRO A 170 8.18 -25.77 6.61
C PRO A 170 8.87 -25.10 5.42
N GLN A 171 8.24 -25.09 4.24
CA GLN A 171 8.76 -24.45 3.02
C GLN A 171 8.90 -22.92 3.11
N LEU A 172 8.19 -22.26 4.04
CA LEU A 172 8.32 -20.83 4.29
C LEU A 172 9.29 -20.51 5.43
N ARG A 173 9.85 -21.53 6.10
CA ARG A 173 10.88 -21.38 7.15
C ARG A 173 12.24 -21.69 6.54
N LEU A 174 12.90 -20.65 6.07
CA LEU A 174 14.12 -20.76 5.28
C LEU A 174 15.33 -21.03 6.17
N LYS A 175 16.30 -21.78 5.64
CA LYS A 175 17.61 -21.99 6.25
C LYS A 175 18.60 -20.97 5.69
N SER A 176 19.52 -20.48 6.53
CA SER A 176 20.56 -19.56 6.08
C SER A 176 21.44 -20.13 4.97
N ASP A 177 21.68 -21.44 4.96
CA ASP A 177 22.53 -22.10 3.97
C ASP A 177 21.97 -22.01 2.54
N ASP A 178 20.65 -21.83 2.41
CA ASP A 178 19.97 -21.68 1.13
C ASP A 178 19.95 -20.20 0.66
N LEU A 179 20.46 -19.26 1.46
CA LEU A 179 20.35 -17.81 1.25
C LEU A 179 21.72 -17.11 1.18
N GLU A 180 21.96 -16.42 0.07
CA GLU A 180 23.12 -15.56 -0.12
C GLU A 180 22.67 -14.09 -0.09
N LEU A 181 23.32 -13.26 0.74
CA LEU A 181 23.08 -11.81 0.78
C LEU A 181 24.08 -11.10 -0.11
N LEU A 182 23.60 -10.22 -0.99
CA LEU A 182 24.44 -9.43 -1.89
C LEU A 182 24.57 -8.00 -1.36
N ASP A 183 25.70 -7.34 -1.62
CA ASP A 183 25.98 -5.97 -1.15
C ASP A 183 25.09 -4.88 -1.80
N THR A 184 24.20 -5.26 -2.71
CA THR A 184 23.32 -4.32 -3.41
C THR A 184 22.14 -3.93 -2.52
N LYS A 185 22.18 -2.72 -1.97
CA LYS A 185 21.05 -2.12 -1.23
C LYS A 185 19.94 -1.71 -2.20
N LEU A 186 18.73 -2.19 -1.95
CA LEU A 186 17.54 -1.87 -2.75
C LEU A 186 16.74 -0.71 -2.13
N GLY A 187 16.78 -0.57 -0.81
CA GLY A 187 16.08 0.50 -0.11
C GLY A 187 16.02 0.30 1.40
N ARG A 188 15.11 1.01 2.04
CA ARG A 188 14.81 0.90 3.48
C ARG A 188 13.29 0.93 3.66
N GLY A 189 12.74 -0.11 4.27
CA GLY A 189 11.34 -0.15 4.71
C GLY A 189 11.19 0.42 6.12
N MET A 190 9.97 0.36 6.67
CA MET A 190 9.69 0.89 8.02
C MET A 190 10.51 0.19 9.13
N ALA A 191 10.69 -1.12 9.02
CA ALA A 191 11.30 -1.97 10.05
C ALA A 191 12.74 -2.42 9.73
N GLY A 192 13.33 -2.00 8.60
CA GLY A 192 14.62 -2.55 8.19
C GLY A 192 15.14 -2.14 6.82
N ALA A 193 16.39 -2.50 6.54
CA ALA A 193 16.99 -2.34 5.22
C ALA A 193 16.54 -3.47 4.28
N VAL A 194 16.41 -3.17 2.99
CA VAL A 194 16.12 -4.16 1.95
C VAL A 194 17.33 -4.24 1.03
N GLN A 195 17.80 -5.46 0.79
CA GLN A 195 18.94 -5.74 -0.08
C GLN A 195 18.62 -6.87 -1.06
N LYS A 196 19.41 -6.94 -2.13
CA LYS A 196 19.34 -8.04 -3.09
C LYS A 196 19.97 -9.28 -2.46
N GLY A 197 19.41 -10.45 -2.74
CA GLY A 197 19.95 -11.73 -2.33
C GLY A 197 19.73 -12.80 -3.41
N LYS A 198 20.21 -14.01 -3.15
CA LYS A 198 19.84 -15.21 -3.89
C LYS A 198 19.31 -16.26 -2.94
N TYR A 199 18.19 -16.86 -3.32
CA TYR A 199 17.63 -18.04 -2.66
C TYR A 199 17.57 -19.17 -3.68
N ARG A 200 18.36 -20.24 -3.47
CA ARG A 200 18.48 -21.38 -4.40
C ARG A 200 18.66 -20.93 -5.86
N ASP A 201 19.69 -20.11 -6.09
CA ASP A 201 20.05 -19.51 -7.40
C ASP A 201 19.03 -18.52 -8.01
N THR A 202 17.91 -18.24 -7.33
CA THR A 202 16.93 -17.24 -7.78
C THR A 202 17.19 -15.92 -7.10
N GLU A 203 17.22 -14.81 -7.85
CA GLU A 203 17.36 -13.48 -7.28
C GLU A 203 16.12 -13.09 -6.46
N VAL A 204 16.34 -12.57 -5.26
CA VAL A 204 15.29 -12.25 -4.29
C VAL A 204 15.55 -10.89 -3.63
N ALA A 205 14.50 -10.30 -3.06
CA ALA A 205 14.61 -9.17 -2.16
C ALA A 205 14.61 -9.70 -0.71
N VAL A 206 15.58 -9.25 0.08
CA VAL A 206 15.75 -9.66 1.48
C VAL A 206 15.60 -8.43 2.37
N LYS A 207 14.55 -8.43 3.20
CA LYS A 207 14.29 -7.40 4.22
C LYS A 207 14.92 -7.85 5.53
N ILE A 208 15.88 -7.08 6.02
CA ILE A 208 16.67 -7.37 7.22
C ILE A 208 16.06 -6.59 8.39
N PHE A 209 15.55 -7.31 9.38
CA PHE A 209 15.00 -6.71 10.60
C PHE A 209 16.07 -6.62 11.69
N HIS A 210 16.91 -7.63 11.79
CA HIS A 210 18.01 -7.62 12.75
C HIS A 210 19.21 -8.42 12.24
N THR A 211 20.38 -7.79 12.33
CA THR A 211 21.68 -8.44 12.16
C THR A 211 22.42 -8.36 13.49
N PRO A 212 22.65 -9.49 14.18
CA PRO A 212 23.35 -9.46 15.46
C PRO A 212 24.79 -8.94 15.32
N LEU A 213 25.20 -8.06 16.24
CA LEU A 213 26.53 -7.47 16.31
C LEU A 213 27.55 -8.49 16.84
N ARG A 214 28.00 -9.40 15.97
CA ARG A 214 28.83 -10.59 16.30
C ARG A 214 28.12 -11.52 17.33
N PRO A 215 28.51 -12.79 17.45
CA PRO A 215 28.17 -13.52 18.67
C PRO A 215 28.86 -12.74 19.80
N VAL A 216 28.08 -12.00 20.60
CA VAL A 216 28.57 -11.59 21.92
C VAL A 216 29.08 -12.88 22.53
N SER A 217 30.36 -12.92 22.88
CA SER A 217 30.96 -14.04 23.58
C SER A 217 30.32 -14.10 24.96
N TYR A 218 29.08 -14.59 25.02
CA TYR A 218 28.47 -15.04 26.24
C TYR A 218 29.32 -16.23 26.66
N HIS A 219 30.35 -15.95 27.46
CA HIS A 219 31.12 -16.94 28.20
C HIS A 219 30.28 -17.72 29.22
N LYS A 220 28.96 -17.52 29.22
CA LYS A 220 28.03 -18.26 30.05
C LYS A 220 27.07 -18.98 29.11
N ASP A 221 27.29 -20.27 28.91
CA ASP A 221 26.24 -21.21 28.51
C ASP A 221 25.10 -21.30 29.53
N TYR A 222 25.22 -20.55 30.64
CA TYR A 222 24.29 -20.43 31.75
C TYR A 222 23.67 -19.03 31.78
N MET A 223 22.35 -18.94 31.57
CA MET A 223 21.60 -17.74 31.95
C MET A 223 21.09 -17.94 33.38
N TYR A 224 21.70 -17.24 34.34
CA TYR A 224 21.21 -17.18 35.71
C TYR A 224 20.43 -15.88 35.88
N PRO A 225 19.11 -15.91 36.12
CA PRO A 225 18.38 -14.66 36.30
C PRO A 225 18.58 -14.01 37.66
N ASN A 226 18.96 -14.74 38.72
CA ASN A 226 18.92 -14.19 40.08
C ASN A 226 19.93 -14.85 41.03
N LEU A 227 21.22 -14.51 40.94
CA LEU A 227 22.20 -14.82 41.98
C LEU A 227 22.68 -13.54 42.66
N SER A 228 21.95 -13.11 43.69
CA SER A 228 22.44 -12.18 44.73
C SER A 228 23.52 -12.80 45.63
N GLY A 229 24.15 -13.90 45.22
CA GLY A 229 24.97 -14.76 46.08
C GLY A 229 26.14 -15.45 45.39
N MET A 230 26.80 -14.83 44.41
CA MET A 230 28.19 -15.19 44.07
C MET A 230 29.10 -13.97 44.25
N GLN A 231 30.07 -14.15 45.14
CA GLN A 231 31.10 -13.17 45.48
C GLN A 231 31.86 -12.69 44.24
N ALA A 232 31.84 -11.38 44.01
CA ALA A 232 33.02 -10.54 43.79
C ALA A 232 34.09 -10.93 42.74
N HIS A 233 33.79 -11.77 41.73
CA HIS A 233 34.73 -12.02 40.63
C HIS A 233 34.27 -11.58 39.23
N ASP A 234 33.01 -11.18 39.05
CA ASP A 234 32.48 -10.68 37.76
C ASP A 234 31.90 -9.25 37.83
N ALA A 235 32.22 -8.48 38.89
CA ALA A 235 31.77 -7.10 39.07
C ALA A 235 32.53 -6.08 38.19
N ALA A 236 32.70 -6.40 36.91
CA ALA A 236 33.32 -5.52 35.92
C ALA A 236 32.56 -5.51 34.58
N ILE A 237 31.26 -5.81 34.58
CA ILE A 237 30.40 -5.30 33.50
C ILE A 237 30.12 -3.85 33.87
N SER A 238 30.66 -2.92 33.09
CA SER A 238 30.40 -1.50 33.32
C SER A 238 28.90 -1.22 33.14
N ARG A 239 28.34 -0.24 33.86
CA ARG A 239 26.94 0.20 33.66
C ARG A 239 26.64 0.47 32.18
N GLN A 240 27.64 0.97 31.45
CA GLN A 240 27.59 1.24 30.02
C GLN A 240 27.40 -0.02 29.16
N GLU A 241 28.04 -1.14 29.52
CA GLU A 241 27.86 -2.43 28.81
C GLU A 241 26.50 -3.06 29.14
N GLN A 242 25.99 -2.87 30.35
CA GLN A 242 24.67 -3.33 30.75
C GLN A 242 23.57 -2.55 30.02
N ASP A 243 23.67 -1.22 29.95
CA ASP A 243 22.74 -0.36 29.20
C ASP A 243 22.76 -0.67 27.70
N GLN A 244 23.93 -1.00 27.14
CA GLN A 244 24.07 -1.42 25.74
C GLN A 244 23.39 -2.76 25.47
N ASN A 245 23.56 -3.75 26.35
CA ASN A 245 22.90 -5.05 26.23
C ASN A 245 21.38 -4.92 26.31
N ASP A 246 20.85 -4.18 27.28
CA ASP A 246 19.40 -3.96 27.43
C ASP A 246 18.81 -3.27 26.18
N THR A 247 19.55 -2.33 25.61
CA THR A 247 19.16 -1.63 24.38
C THR A 247 19.12 -2.59 23.18
N GLU A 248 20.13 -3.44 23.01
CA GLU A 248 20.17 -4.44 21.93
C GLU A 248 19.06 -5.49 22.08
N GLN A 249 18.81 -5.96 23.29
CA GLN A 249 17.71 -6.90 23.57
C GLN A 249 16.34 -6.34 23.22
N ARG A 250 16.09 -5.05 23.52
CA ARG A 250 14.87 -4.36 23.08
C ARG A 250 14.77 -4.28 21.57
N LYS A 251 15.86 -3.97 20.86
CA LYS A 251 15.88 -3.97 19.39
C LYS A 251 15.51 -5.32 18.81
N ILE A 252 16.06 -6.41 19.36
CA ILE A 252 15.76 -7.78 18.94
C ILE A 252 14.28 -8.11 19.16
N SER A 253 13.77 -7.83 20.37
CA SER A 253 12.35 -8.06 20.70
C SER A 253 11.41 -7.30 19.76
N ASN A 254 11.70 -6.02 19.48
CA ASN A 254 10.91 -5.21 18.55
C ASN A 254 10.99 -5.75 17.12
N ALA A 255 12.18 -6.17 16.68
CA ALA A 255 12.37 -6.76 15.36
C ALA A 255 11.53 -8.05 15.19
N PHE A 256 11.46 -8.91 16.20
CA PHE A 256 10.57 -10.07 16.18
C PHE A 256 9.09 -9.67 16.09
N SER A 257 8.64 -8.68 16.87
CA SER A 257 7.27 -8.18 16.79
C SER A 257 6.92 -7.63 15.40
N ASP A 258 7.84 -6.89 14.77
CA ASP A 258 7.64 -6.34 13.43
C ASP A 258 7.58 -7.44 12.36
N VAL A 259 8.47 -8.45 12.42
CA VAL A 259 8.40 -9.62 11.52
C VAL A 259 7.09 -10.37 11.72
N ARG A 260 6.68 -10.63 12.96
CA ARG A 260 5.42 -11.32 13.26
C ARG A 260 4.22 -10.59 12.66
N ARG A 261 4.16 -9.28 12.83
CA ARG A 261 3.10 -8.44 12.25
C ARG A 261 3.06 -8.57 10.72
N GLU A 262 4.21 -8.43 10.07
CA GLU A 262 4.28 -8.46 8.59
C GLU A 262 4.00 -9.87 8.04
N VAL A 263 4.56 -10.92 8.64
CA VAL A 263 4.34 -12.33 8.28
C VAL A 263 2.88 -12.75 8.49
N SER A 264 2.21 -12.26 9.54
CA SER A 264 0.79 -12.58 9.83
C SER A 264 -0.17 -12.19 8.71
N VAL A 265 0.24 -11.19 7.91
CA VAL A 265 -0.45 -10.68 6.73
C VAL A 265 0.09 -11.39 5.49
N LEU A 266 1.40 -11.25 5.22
CA LEU A 266 2.05 -11.73 3.99
C LEU A 266 1.83 -13.23 3.72
N SER A 267 1.89 -14.06 4.75
CA SER A 267 1.75 -15.52 4.61
C SER A 267 0.37 -15.97 4.08
N LYS A 268 -0.63 -15.08 4.11
CA LYS A 268 -2.00 -15.35 3.62
C LYS A 268 -2.28 -14.75 2.24
N LEU A 269 -1.32 -14.02 1.66
CA LEU A 269 -1.52 -13.32 0.40
C LEU A 269 -0.98 -14.14 -0.77
N ASN A 270 -1.82 -14.33 -1.80
CA ASN A 270 -1.40 -14.93 -3.06
C ASN A 270 -2.16 -14.26 -4.21
N HIS A 271 -1.55 -13.26 -4.83
CA HIS A 271 -2.16 -12.50 -5.91
C HIS A 271 -1.11 -11.93 -6.86
N LYS A 272 -1.42 -11.85 -8.17
CA LYS A 272 -0.47 -11.39 -9.20
C LYS A 272 -0.01 -9.94 -9.04
N CYS A 273 -0.79 -9.09 -8.39
CA CYS A 273 -0.46 -7.69 -8.12
C CYS A 273 0.11 -7.45 -6.71
N ILE A 274 0.51 -8.51 -6.01
CA ILE A 274 1.13 -8.48 -4.68
C ILE A 274 2.49 -9.16 -4.80
N VAL A 275 3.51 -8.57 -4.17
CA VAL A 275 4.85 -9.16 -4.11
C VAL A 275 4.77 -10.50 -3.38
N ALA A 276 5.33 -11.56 -3.99
CA ALA A 276 5.25 -12.89 -3.40
C ALA A 276 6.15 -12.99 -2.15
N PHE A 277 5.58 -13.52 -1.07
CA PHE A 277 6.32 -13.91 0.13
C PHE A 277 6.97 -15.29 -0.10
N ILE A 278 8.29 -15.36 0.04
CA ILE A 278 9.06 -16.60 -0.14
C ILE A 278 9.27 -17.30 1.19
N GLY A 279 9.58 -16.56 2.25
CA GLY A 279 9.71 -17.12 3.59
C GLY A 279 10.40 -16.22 4.59
N VAL A 280 10.54 -16.72 5.82
CA VAL A 280 11.26 -16.10 6.94
C VAL A 280 12.52 -16.90 7.25
N CYS A 281 13.62 -16.22 7.54
CA CYS A 281 14.84 -16.81 8.06
C CYS A 281 15.11 -16.20 9.44
N VAL A 282 15.30 -17.03 10.47
CA VAL A 282 15.50 -16.56 11.85
C VAL A 282 16.98 -16.57 12.24
N LYS A 283 17.75 -17.54 11.73
CA LYS A 283 19.15 -17.76 12.09
C LYS A 283 20.06 -17.52 10.88
N PRO A 284 21.24 -16.89 11.03
CA PRO A 284 21.68 -16.10 12.19
C PRO A 284 21.10 -14.69 12.21
N GLN A 285 20.41 -14.28 11.15
CA GLN A 285 19.80 -12.98 10.98
C GLN A 285 18.30 -13.14 10.85
N LEU A 286 17.54 -12.18 11.37
CA LEU A 286 16.09 -12.16 11.26
C LEU A 286 15.69 -11.45 9.95
N LEU A 287 15.23 -12.23 8.98
CA LEU A 287 15.02 -11.83 7.59
C LEU A 287 13.65 -12.25 7.08
N ILE A 288 13.06 -11.41 6.23
CA ILE A 288 11.95 -11.77 5.34
C ILE A 288 12.48 -11.80 3.90
N VAL A 289 12.22 -12.89 3.19
CA VAL A 289 12.60 -13.10 1.79
C VAL A 289 11.36 -13.00 0.90
N MET A 290 11.47 -12.21 -0.16
CA MET A 290 10.38 -11.88 -1.07
C MET A 290 10.86 -11.90 -2.53
N GLU A 291 9.90 -11.96 -3.44
CA GLU A 291 10.14 -11.74 -4.87
C GLU A 291 10.85 -10.40 -5.12
N LEU A 292 11.88 -10.41 -5.97
CA LEU A 292 12.60 -9.21 -6.39
C LEU A 292 11.85 -8.50 -7.51
N ALA A 293 11.60 -7.19 -7.32
CA ALA A 293 11.17 -6.32 -8.41
C ALA A 293 12.40 -5.72 -9.12
N PRO A 294 12.63 -6.02 -10.41
CA PRO A 294 13.86 -5.67 -11.11
C PRO A 294 14.06 -4.17 -11.32
N LEU A 295 12.98 -3.38 -11.31
CA LEU A 295 13.03 -1.93 -11.58
C LEU A 295 12.83 -1.08 -10.32
N GLY A 296 12.87 -1.69 -9.13
CA GLY A 296 12.70 -0.97 -7.87
C GLY A 296 11.29 -0.43 -7.65
N SER A 297 11.15 0.68 -6.92
CA SER A 297 9.87 1.30 -6.61
C SER A 297 9.41 2.28 -7.69
N LEU A 298 8.10 2.46 -7.80
CA LEU A 298 7.47 3.45 -8.68
C LEU A 298 7.92 4.87 -8.34
N ARG A 299 8.22 5.14 -7.05
CA ARG A 299 8.81 6.41 -6.61
C ARG A 299 10.04 6.79 -7.41
N SER A 300 10.97 5.85 -7.63
CA SER A 300 12.22 6.11 -8.33
C SER A 300 11.95 6.50 -9.79
N ALA A 301 11.10 5.73 -10.47
CA ALA A 301 10.71 6.02 -11.85
C ALA A 301 9.98 7.37 -12.03
N LEU A 302 9.21 7.80 -11.03
CA LEU A 302 8.54 9.11 -11.06
C LEU A 302 9.51 10.28 -10.85
N LYS A 303 10.54 10.12 -9.99
CA LYS A 303 11.57 11.15 -9.78
C LYS A 303 12.45 11.35 -11.01
N ASP A 304 12.78 10.26 -11.69
CA ASP A 304 13.60 10.30 -12.90
C ASP A 304 12.81 10.84 -14.12
N GLY A 305 11.48 10.98 -13.97
CA GLY A 305 10.54 11.14 -15.09
C GLY A 305 10.28 12.57 -15.59
N TYR A 306 10.27 13.61 -14.74
CA TYR A 306 10.05 15.01 -15.15
C TYR A 306 10.13 15.94 -13.95
N GLU A 307 11.01 16.95 -13.96
CA GLU A 307 10.87 18.13 -13.09
C GLU A 307 10.22 19.25 -13.92
N PRO A 308 8.95 19.61 -13.66
CA PRO A 308 8.34 20.76 -14.31
C PRO A 308 9.20 21.99 -14.02
N LYS A 309 9.65 22.71 -15.06
CA LYS A 309 10.30 24.00 -14.83
C LYS A 309 9.30 24.93 -14.14
N PRO A 310 9.71 25.80 -13.21
CA PRO A 310 8.81 26.71 -12.49
C PRO A 310 7.93 27.60 -13.37
N THR A 311 8.28 27.74 -14.66
CA THR A 311 7.55 28.50 -15.67
C THR A 311 6.45 27.71 -16.39
N ASP A 312 6.46 26.38 -16.34
CA ASP A 312 5.51 25.53 -17.06
C ASP A 312 4.22 25.37 -16.28
N LYS A 313 3.30 26.33 -16.40
CA LYS A 313 1.95 26.23 -15.85
C LYS A 313 1.05 25.24 -16.60
N THR A 314 1.56 24.17 -17.20
CA THR A 314 0.75 23.16 -17.92
C THR A 314 1.51 21.85 -17.92
N ILE A 315 0.88 20.78 -17.45
CA ILE A 315 1.45 19.43 -17.58
C ILE A 315 0.87 18.88 -18.88
N SER A 316 1.64 19.02 -19.96
CA SER A 316 1.21 18.64 -21.31
C SER A 316 1.45 17.16 -21.64
N HIS A 317 2.23 16.45 -20.81
CA HIS A 317 2.56 15.04 -21.05
C HIS A 317 2.54 14.26 -19.73
N MET A 318 1.93 13.08 -19.77
CA MET A 318 1.97 12.11 -18.68
C MET A 318 3.38 11.53 -18.55
N VAL A 319 3.79 11.18 -17.32
CA VAL A 319 5.11 10.57 -17.06
C VAL A 319 5.26 9.24 -17.80
N PHE A 320 4.20 8.44 -17.80
CA PHE A 320 4.08 7.22 -18.57
C PHE A 320 3.04 7.41 -19.67
N ASN A 321 3.13 6.64 -20.77
CA ASN A 321 2.08 6.67 -21.78
C ASN A 321 0.73 6.18 -21.21
N LYS A 322 -0.36 6.54 -21.90
CA LYS A 322 -1.74 6.27 -21.45
C LYS A 322 -1.99 4.78 -21.15
N ASP A 323 -1.50 3.89 -22.00
CA ASP A 323 -1.71 2.44 -21.85
C ASP A 323 -1.00 1.87 -20.63
N LEU A 324 0.27 2.26 -20.41
CA LEU A 324 1.03 1.83 -19.24
C LEU A 324 0.42 2.41 -17.96
N THR A 325 0.03 3.69 -17.95
CA THR A 325 -0.68 4.30 -16.81
C THR A 325 -1.98 3.57 -16.50
N TYR A 326 -2.78 3.25 -17.52
CA TYR A 326 -3.99 2.45 -17.36
C TYR A 326 -3.69 1.11 -16.67
N LYS A 327 -2.68 0.39 -17.15
CA LYS A 327 -2.29 -0.91 -16.58
C LYS A 327 -1.81 -0.79 -15.14
N MET A 328 -0.99 0.22 -14.82
CA MET A 328 -0.51 0.44 -13.46
C MET A 328 -1.67 0.71 -12.49
N ILE A 329 -2.57 1.62 -12.85
CA ILE A 329 -3.75 1.96 -12.05
C ILE A 329 -4.62 0.71 -11.87
N LEU A 330 -4.96 0.01 -12.95
CA LEU A 330 -5.74 -1.22 -12.88
C LEU A 330 -5.09 -2.29 -11.96
N GLN A 331 -3.78 -2.51 -12.07
CA GLN A 331 -3.06 -3.50 -11.28
C GLN A 331 -2.99 -3.13 -9.79
N ILE A 332 -2.77 -1.86 -9.46
CA ILE A 332 -2.84 -1.34 -8.09
C ILE A 332 -4.25 -1.56 -7.52
N GLY A 333 -5.29 -1.17 -8.26
CA GLY A 333 -6.68 -1.39 -7.88
C GLY A 333 -6.99 -2.87 -7.64
N CYS A 334 -6.53 -3.77 -8.50
CA CYS A 334 -6.66 -5.22 -8.33
C CYS A 334 -5.99 -5.73 -7.05
N GLY A 335 -4.80 -5.21 -6.71
CA GLY A 335 -4.13 -5.51 -5.45
C GLY A 335 -4.96 -5.08 -4.23
N LEU A 336 -5.50 -3.86 -4.25
CA LEU A 336 -6.35 -3.35 -3.17
C LEU A 336 -7.64 -4.14 -3.02
N ALA A 337 -8.33 -4.47 -4.11
CA ALA A 337 -9.56 -5.26 -4.04
C ALA A 337 -9.32 -6.65 -3.46
N TYR A 338 -8.19 -7.29 -3.80
CA TYR A 338 -7.81 -8.56 -3.20
C TYR A 338 -7.59 -8.45 -1.69
N LEU A 339 -6.86 -7.41 -1.23
CA LEU A 339 -6.64 -7.15 0.20
C LEU A 339 -7.95 -6.88 0.93
N HIS A 340 -8.79 -5.99 0.39
CA HIS A 340 -10.07 -5.61 0.99
C HIS A 340 -11.04 -6.80 1.04
N GLY A 341 -11.07 -7.64 -0.01
CA GLY A 341 -11.84 -8.89 -0.01
C GLY A 341 -11.35 -9.91 1.01
N SER A 342 -10.10 -9.79 1.47
CA SER A 342 -9.51 -10.58 2.56
C SER A 342 -9.62 -9.87 3.92
N ASN A 343 -10.42 -8.81 4.03
CA ASN A 343 -10.56 -7.95 5.21
C ASN A 343 -9.23 -7.35 5.70
N ILE A 344 -8.31 -7.02 4.79
CA ILE A 344 -7.03 -6.38 5.12
C ILE A 344 -7.05 -4.92 4.64
N ILE A 345 -6.76 -4.01 5.57
CA ILE A 345 -6.56 -2.58 5.29
C ILE A 345 -5.05 -2.36 5.15
N TYR A 346 -4.64 -1.79 4.03
CA TYR A 346 -3.23 -1.70 3.65
C TYR A 346 -2.49 -0.57 4.38
N ARG A 347 -3.12 0.61 4.50
CA ARG A 347 -2.73 1.79 5.31
C ARG A 347 -1.50 2.59 4.90
N ASP A 348 -0.69 2.12 3.94
CA ASP A 348 0.50 2.85 3.49
C ASP A 348 0.65 2.83 1.96
N LEU A 349 -0.45 3.07 1.24
CA LEU A 349 -0.39 3.18 -0.22
C LEU A 349 0.31 4.45 -0.66
N LYS A 350 1.46 4.28 -1.29
CA LYS A 350 2.31 5.34 -1.87
C LYS A 350 3.23 4.73 -2.94
N PRO A 351 3.81 5.54 -3.84
CA PRO A 351 4.73 5.03 -4.87
C PRO A 351 5.96 4.30 -4.33
N ASP A 352 6.41 4.57 -3.10
CA ASP A 352 7.53 3.88 -2.48
C ASP A 352 7.24 2.38 -2.21
N ASN A 353 5.97 2.05 -1.97
CA ASN A 353 5.52 0.69 -1.67
C ASN A 353 4.89 -0.01 -2.88
N ILE A 354 4.92 0.62 -4.06
CA ILE A 354 4.50 0.04 -5.33
C ILE A 354 5.76 -0.30 -6.11
N LEU A 355 6.01 -1.58 -6.36
CA LEU A 355 7.21 -2.04 -7.05
C LEU A 355 6.97 -2.28 -8.54
N LEU A 356 7.96 -1.93 -9.36
CA LEU A 356 7.94 -2.05 -10.81
C LEU A 356 8.53 -3.38 -11.26
N MET A 357 7.70 -4.19 -11.92
CA MET A 357 8.08 -5.47 -12.52
C MET A 357 8.55 -5.30 -13.97
N SER A 358 7.89 -4.40 -14.72
CA SER A 358 8.23 -4.12 -16.12
C SER A 358 7.60 -2.80 -16.57
N LEU A 359 8.28 -2.09 -17.48
CA LEU A 359 7.74 -0.94 -18.20
C LEU A 359 7.19 -1.31 -19.58
N ALA A 360 7.34 -2.56 -20.03
CA ALA A 360 6.79 -3.02 -21.30
C ALA A 360 5.26 -3.12 -21.21
N ILE A 361 4.56 -2.57 -22.20
CA ILE A 361 3.09 -2.56 -22.24
C ILE A 361 2.54 -3.99 -22.38
N GLU A 362 3.30 -4.88 -23.00
CA GLU A 362 2.93 -6.27 -23.28
C GLU A 362 3.17 -7.19 -22.06
N ALA A 363 3.90 -6.73 -21.04
CA ALA A 363 4.19 -7.53 -19.86
C ALA A 363 2.91 -7.87 -19.08
N PRO A 364 2.72 -9.10 -18.58
CA PRO A 364 1.48 -9.46 -17.90
C PRO A 364 1.24 -8.67 -16.60
N ILE A 365 2.32 -8.31 -15.89
CA ILE A 365 2.29 -7.49 -14.67
C ILE A 365 3.38 -6.42 -14.78
N ASN A 366 3.00 -5.17 -14.50
CA ASN A 366 3.87 -4.01 -14.52
C ASN A 366 4.19 -3.53 -13.10
N VAL A 367 3.22 -3.62 -12.18
CA VAL A 367 3.36 -3.20 -10.79
C VAL A 367 2.83 -4.23 -9.80
N LYS A 368 3.43 -4.25 -8.61
CA LYS A 368 2.99 -5.05 -7.46
C LYS A 368 3.05 -4.23 -6.17
N LEU A 369 2.13 -4.49 -5.24
CA LEU A 369 2.13 -3.90 -3.89
C LEU A 369 3.10 -4.64 -2.96
N SER A 370 3.84 -3.89 -2.15
CA SER A 370 4.85 -4.38 -1.19
C SER A 370 4.73 -3.71 0.20
N ASP A 371 5.61 -4.04 1.14
CA ASP A 371 5.72 -3.45 2.49
C ASP A 371 4.40 -3.42 3.29
N TYR A 372 4.13 -4.51 4.01
CA TYR A 372 2.91 -4.72 4.79
C TYR A 372 3.12 -4.49 6.28
N GLY A 373 4.23 -3.85 6.67
CA GLY A 373 4.63 -3.67 8.08
C GLY A 373 3.61 -2.92 8.94
N ILE A 374 2.70 -2.17 8.32
CA ILE A 374 1.57 -1.52 9.00
C ILE A 374 0.21 -1.94 8.44
N SER A 375 0.11 -2.97 7.61
CA SER A 375 -1.21 -3.48 7.21
C SER A 375 -1.92 -4.15 8.39
N LYS A 376 -3.25 -4.16 8.38
CA LYS A 376 -4.04 -4.68 9.50
C LYS A 376 -5.36 -5.28 9.05
N PHE A 377 -5.81 -6.32 9.73
CA PHE A 377 -7.14 -6.86 9.53
C PHE A 377 -8.21 -5.86 10.00
N ALA A 378 -9.23 -5.66 9.16
CA ALA A 378 -10.39 -4.86 9.47
C ALA A 378 -11.19 -5.50 10.63
N THR A 379 -11.80 -4.66 11.45
CA THR A 379 -12.68 -5.06 12.56
C THR A 379 -14.07 -4.48 12.33
N ALA A 380 -15.09 -5.07 12.97
CA ALA A 380 -16.48 -4.61 12.83
C ALA A 380 -16.68 -3.16 13.31
N GLN A 381 -15.94 -2.71 14.32
CA GLN A 381 -15.98 -1.32 14.80
C GLN A 381 -15.05 -0.37 14.02
N GLY A 382 -14.32 -0.86 13.01
CA GLY A 382 -13.23 -0.12 12.39
C GLY A 382 -11.96 -0.09 13.26
N ILE A 383 -10.86 0.34 12.66
CA ILE A 383 -9.55 0.41 13.33
C ILE A 383 -9.15 1.86 13.59
N SER A 384 -8.35 2.10 14.62
CA SER A 384 -7.85 3.41 14.99
C SER A 384 -6.32 3.47 14.97
N GLY A 385 -5.77 4.68 15.03
CA GLY A 385 -4.33 4.94 15.06
C GLY A 385 -3.84 5.77 13.87
N LEU A 386 -2.85 6.62 14.13
CA LEU A 386 -2.26 7.52 13.14
C LEU A 386 -1.16 6.78 12.36
N PHE A 387 -1.55 6.01 11.36
CA PHE A 387 -0.65 5.26 10.49
C PHE A 387 -0.72 5.75 9.05
N GLY A 388 0.40 5.62 8.33
CA GLY A 388 0.53 6.01 6.93
C GLY A 388 1.45 7.21 6.73
N THR A 389 1.68 7.55 5.46
CA THR A 389 2.61 8.62 5.07
C THR A 389 1.87 9.95 4.88
N PRO A 390 2.34 11.06 5.48
CA PRO A 390 1.75 12.38 5.26
C PRO A 390 1.59 12.70 3.77
N GLY A 391 0.51 13.39 3.40
CA GLY A 391 0.18 13.67 2.00
C GLY A 391 -0.62 12.56 1.29
N TYR A 392 -0.56 11.32 1.77
CA TYR A 392 -1.39 10.19 1.28
C TYR A 392 -2.50 9.78 2.24
N MET A 393 -2.39 10.19 3.52
CA MET A 393 -3.36 9.85 4.57
C MET A 393 -4.73 10.50 4.31
N ALA A 394 -5.79 9.71 4.50
CA ALA A 394 -7.16 10.19 4.48
C ALA A 394 -7.46 11.14 5.67
N PRO A 395 -8.39 12.11 5.51
CA PRO A 395 -8.65 13.11 6.53
C PRO A 395 -9.13 12.53 7.87
N GLU A 396 -9.90 11.44 7.86
CA GLU A 396 -10.36 10.75 9.07
C GLU A 396 -9.22 10.10 9.86
N VAL A 397 -8.16 9.63 9.19
CA VAL A 397 -6.95 9.10 9.85
C VAL A 397 -6.20 10.22 10.55
N MET A 398 -6.05 11.37 9.88
CA MET A 398 -5.42 12.57 10.46
C MET A 398 -6.23 13.12 11.64
N ALA A 399 -7.56 13.00 11.59
CA ALA A 399 -8.46 13.35 12.68
C ALA A 399 -8.48 12.32 13.83
N LYS A 400 -7.66 11.26 13.76
CA LYS A 400 -7.58 10.15 14.73
C LYS A 400 -8.94 9.46 14.97
N GLN A 401 -9.79 9.44 13.95
CA GLN A 401 -11.07 8.73 14.00
C GLN A 401 -10.86 7.25 13.68
N ALA A 402 -11.87 6.41 14.00
CA ALA A 402 -11.88 5.04 13.52
C ALA A 402 -12.11 5.02 12.00
N TYR A 403 -11.45 4.10 11.30
CA TYR A 403 -11.47 4.03 9.85
C TYR A 403 -11.54 2.60 9.31
N THR A 404 -11.90 2.50 8.04
CA THR A 404 -12.10 1.25 7.30
C THR A 404 -11.14 1.19 6.10
N SER A 405 -11.30 0.19 5.23
CA SER A 405 -10.56 0.07 3.97
C SER A 405 -10.71 1.27 3.02
N LYS A 406 -11.71 2.14 3.24
CA LYS A 406 -11.91 3.38 2.46
C LYS A 406 -10.76 4.38 2.57
N VAL A 407 -9.87 4.25 3.57
CA VAL A 407 -8.64 5.07 3.64
C VAL A 407 -7.67 4.74 2.51
N ASP A 408 -7.60 3.47 2.10
CA ASP A 408 -6.72 3.05 1.00
C ASP A 408 -7.23 3.60 -0.34
N ILE A 409 -8.55 3.76 -0.49
CA ILE A 409 -9.18 4.35 -1.68
C ILE A 409 -8.81 5.83 -1.81
N TYR A 410 -8.79 6.54 -0.69
CA TYR A 410 -8.31 7.92 -0.65
C TYR A 410 -6.84 8.00 -1.09
N SER A 411 -5.97 7.18 -0.49
CA SER A 411 -4.55 7.13 -0.86
C SER A 411 -4.34 6.74 -2.34
N TYR A 412 -5.21 5.88 -2.87
CA TYR A 412 -5.17 5.43 -4.26
C TYR A 412 -5.43 6.57 -5.24
N ALA A 413 -6.36 7.49 -4.93
CA ALA A 413 -6.59 8.69 -5.72
C ALA A 413 -5.34 9.58 -5.79
N ILE A 414 -4.65 9.76 -4.66
CA ILE A 414 -3.41 10.54 -4.58
C ILE A 414 -2.31 9.89 -5.41
N VAL A 415 -2.20 8.56 -5.37
CA VAL A 415 -1.24 7.80 -6.21
C VAL A 415 -1.57 7.93 -7.69
N MET A 416 -2.84 7.83 -8.11
CA MET A 416 -3.22 8.03 -9.51
C MET A 416 -2.79 9.41 -10.01
N LEU A 417 -3.09 10.44 -9.23
CA LEU A 417 -2.72 11.81 -9.54
C LEU A 417 -1.21 11.96 -9.69
N GLU A 418 -0.44 11.37 -8.79
CA GLU A 418 1.01 11.41 -8.84
C GLU A 418 1.58 10.64 -10.04
N ILE A 419 0.99 9.50 -10.42
CA ILE A 419 1.34 8.77 -11.65
C ILE A 419 1.10 9.64 -12.89
N LEU A 420 0.01 10.40 -12.91
CA LEU A 420 -0.33 11.29 -14.03
C LEU A 420 0.60 12.48 -14.14
N THR A 421 0.95 13.08 -13.01
CA THR A 421 1.61 14.39 -12.96
C THR A 421 3.11 14.31 -12.72
N GLY A 422 3.61 13.19 -12.19
CA GLY A 422 4.98 13.07 -11.66
C GLY A 422 5.21 13.86 -10.38
N ILE A 423 4.18 14.55 -9.88
CA ILE A 423 4.30 15.48 -8.77
C ILE A 423 4.04 14.77 -7.45
N SER A 424 5.04 14.82 -6.57
CA SER A 424 4.89 14.28 -5.22
C SER A 424 4.13 15.23 -4.29
N PRO A 425 3.14 14.71 -3.52
CA PRO A 425 2.48 15.46 -2.45
C PRO A 425 3.40 15.80 -1.28
N LEU A 426 4.65 15.32 -1.26
CA LEU A 426 5.64 15.63 -0.23
C LEU A 426 6.66 16.71 -0.64
N SER A 427 6.58 17.20 -1.88
CA SER A 427 7.52 18.21 -2.39
C SER A 427 7.35 19.56 -1.66
N ARG A 428 8.47 20.11 -1.15
CA ARG A 428 8.47 21.32 -0.30
C ARG A 428 7.96 22.56 -1.03
N GLU A 429 8.23 22.65 -2.33
CA GLU A 429 7.81 23.75 -3.20
C GLU A 429 6.31 23.71 -3.51
N GLN A 430 5.66 22.55 -3.33
CA GLN A 430 4.28 22.33 -3.73
C GLN A 430 3.32 22.05 -2.56
N LYS A 431 3.74 22.29 -1.31
CA LYS A 431 2.84 22.33 -0.13
C LYS A 431 1.50 23.07 -0.37
N PRO A 432 1.43 24.22 -1.09
CA PRO A 432 0.15 24.88 -1.39
C PRO A 432 -0.77 24.08 -2.33
N MET A 433 -0.24 23.13 -3.12
CA MET A 433 -1.02 22.28 -4.02
C MET A 433 -1.85 21.26 -3.25
N ILE A 434 -1.27 20.54 -2.29
CA ILE A 434 -1.98 19.52 -1.50
C ILE A 434 -2.97 20.17 -0.55
N SER A 435 -2.64 21.30 0.08
CA SER A 435 -3.60 22.03 0.93
C SER A 435 -4.81 22.51 0.12
N LYS A 436 -4.59 22.92 -1.14
CA LYS A 436 -5.67 23.33 -2.05
C LYS A 436 -6.44 22.13 -2.60
N MET A 437 -5.81 20.98 -2.84
CA MET A 437 -6.50 19.74 -3.19
C MET A 437 -7.34 19.19 -2.05
N LEU A 438 -6.85 19.24 -0.81
CA LEU A 438 -7.62 18.91 0.39
C LEU A 438 -8.81 19.87 0.56
N GLN A 439 -8.64 21.15 0.22
CA GLN A 439 -9.73 22.12 0.12
C GLN A 439 -10.72 21.73 -1.01
N MET A 440 -10.25 21.33 -2.19
CA MET A 440 -11.12 20.91 -3.30
C MET A 440 -11.89 19.62 -3.01
N ALA A 441 -11.27 18.67 -2.30
CA ALA A 441 -11.93 17.47 -1.77
C ALA A 441 -13.02 17.84 -0.74
N SER A 442 -12.94 19.01 -0.10
CA SER A 442 -14.01 19.55 0.75
C SER A 442 -15.13 20.25 -0.03
N GLU A 443 -14.91 20.58 -1.30
CA GLU A 443 -15.82 21.34 -2.16
C GLU A 443 -16.45 20.50 -3.29
N ASN A 444 -16.16 19.19 -3.41
CA ASN A 444 -16.65 18.26 -4.46
C ASN A 444 -16.50 18.81 -5.90
N THR A 445 -15.44 19.59 -6.16
CA THR A 445 -15.23 20.20 -7.47
C THR A 445 -14.41 19.29 -8.40
N VAL A 446 -14.92 19.14 -9.63
CA VAL A 446 -14.35 18.54 -10.87
C VAL A 446 -12.87 18.94 -11.02
N PRO A 447 -12.00 18.10 -11.65
CA PRO A 447 -10.62 17.89 -11.19
C PRO A 447 -9.88 19.21 -11.02
N PRO A 448 -8.98 19.29 -10.04
CA PRO A 448 -8.22 20.50 -9.80
C PRO A 448 -7.70 21.09 -11.11
N GLN A 449 -8.11 22.31 -11.41
CA GLN A 449 -7.16 23.26 -11.97
C GLN A 449 -6.05 23.36 -10.93
N ILE A 450 -5.10 22.43 -10.99
CA ILE A 450 -3.97 22.33 -10.08
C ILE A 450 -3.20 23.61 -10.28
N ASN A 451 -3.41 24.65 -9.48
CA ASN A 451 -2.63 25.90 -9.49
C ASN A 451 -2.27 26.50 -10.86
N GLY A 452 -3.24 26.60 -11.77
CA GLY A 452 -2.98 27.15 -13.11
C GLY A 452 -2.28 26.18 -14.07
N TYR A 453 -2.01 24.95 -13.65
CA TYR A 453 -1.64 23.80 -14.46
C TYR A 453 -2.89 23.14 -15.02
N LYS A 454 -3.09 23.25 -16.34
CA LYS A 454 -4.05 22.42 -17.08
C LYS A 454 -3.42 21.04 -17.20
N ILE A 455 -3.96 20.03 -16.52
CA ILE A 455 -3.56 18.63 -16.79
C ILE A 455 -4.25 18.26 -18.09
N GLN A 456 -3.49 18.05 -19.16
CA GLN A 456 -4.03 17.57 -20.43
C GLN A 456 -3.54 16.14 -20.63
N CYS A 457 -4.10 15.21 -19.85
CA CYS A 457 -3.71 13.81 -19.88
C CYS A 457 -4.56 12.96 -20.85
N ASN A 458 -5.53 13.56 -21.55
CA ASN A 458 -6.42 12.88 -22.52
C ASN A 458 -6.99 11.57 -21.94
N PHE A 459 -7.39 11.62 -20.66
CA PHE A 459 -7.88 10.47 -19.91
C PHE A 459 -9.16 10.82 -19.11
N PRO A 460 -10.28 11.15 -19.79
CA PRO A 460 -11.44 11.76 -19.15
C PRO A 460 -12.06 10.92 -18.01
N TYR A 461 -12.09 9.60 -18.18
CA TYR A 461 -12.63 8.72 -17.13
C TYR A 461 -11.79 8.68 -15.86
N LEU A 462 -10.48 8.86 -15.97
CA LEU A 462 -9.61 8.91 -14.81
C LEU A 462 -9.78 10.22 -14.05
N GLU A 463 -9.97 11.33 -14.77
CA GLU A 463 -10.33 12.63 -14.20
C GLU A 463 -11.67 12.59 -13.45
N PHE A 464 -12.62 11.79 -13.92
CA PHE A 464 -13.90 11.54 -13.23
C PHE A 464 -13.74 10.60 -12.02
N LEU A 465 -12.92 9.55 -12.14
CA LEU A 465 -12.76 8.54 -11.10
C LEU A 465 -12.07 9.06 -9.83
N MET A 466 -11.05 9.92 -9.96
CA MET A 466 -10.29 10.42 -8.81
C MET A 466 -11.17 11.16 -7.77
N PRO A 467 -12.07 12.09 -8.16
CA PRO A 467 -13.13 12.66 -7.31
C PRO A 467 -13.89 11.66 -6.45
N GLU A 468 -14.35 10.58 -7.06
CA GLU A 468 -15.11 9.53 -6.39
C GLU A 468 -14.26 8.71 -5.41
N CYS A 469 -12.92 8.78 -5.51
CA CYS A 469 -12.01 8.04 -4.63
C CYS A 469 -11.54 8.86 -3.42
N TRP A 470 -11.39 10.19 -3.56
CA TRP A 470 -10.89 11.07 -2.49
C TRP A 470 -11.96 11.93 -1.81
N SER A 471 -13.25 11.60 -1.98
CA SER A 471 -14.37 12.31 -1.34
C SER A 471 -14.14 12.47 0.17
N ARG A 472 -14.50 13.63 0.72
CA ARG A 472 -14.43 13.88 2.17
C ARG A 472 -15.37 12.95 2.94
N ASN A 473 -16.54 12.68 2.38
CA ASN A 473 -17.47 11.72 2.96
C ASN A 473 -17.00 10.30 2.62
N VAL A 474 -16.74 9.50 3.66
CA VAL A 474 -16.20 8.14 3.54
C VAL A 474 -17.17 7.20 2.82
N ASP A 475 -18.47 7.44 2.98
CA ASP A 475 -19.52 6.60 2.40
C ASP A 475 -19.65 6.81 0.89
N ASP A 476 -19.41 8.03 0.41
CA ASP A 476 -19.44 8.37 -1.02
C ASP A 476 -18.26 7.77 -1.79
N ARG A 477 -17.16 7.39 -1.10
CA ARG A 477 -16.01 6.80 -1.77
C ARG A 477 -16.37 5.46 -2.38
N LEU A 478 -15.98 5.21 -3.63
CA LEU A 478 -16.15 3.88 -4.22
C LEU A 478 -15.35 2.81 -3.47
N THR A 479 -15.79 1.56 -3.54
CA THR A 479 -14.99 0.41 -3.12
C THR A 479 -13.96 0.03 -4.19
N ALA A 480 -12.88 -0.64 -3.81
CA ALA A 480 -11.87 -1.13 -4.77
C ALA A 480 -12.50 -2.02 -5.87
N GLN A 481 -13.51 -2.81 -5.53
CA GLN A 481 -14.22 -3.68 -6.47
C GLN A 481 -15.02 -2.88 -7.51
N GLU A 482 -15.73 -1.83 -7.09
CA GLU A 482 -16.47 -0.94 -7.97
C GLU A 482 -15.52 -0.19 -8.91
N ILE A 483 -14.38 0.29 -8.39
CA ILE A 483 -13.37 0.98 -9.17
C ILE A 483 -12.81 0.07 -10.28
N ILE A 484 -12.46 -1.18 -9.96
CA ILE A 484 -11.99 -2.13 -10.99
C ILE A 484 -13.05 -2.36 -12.07
N LYS A 485 -14.33 -2.46 -11.69
CA LYS A 485 -15.42 -2.64 -12.65
C LYS A 485 -15.50 -1.45 -13.62
N LEU A 486 -15.31 -0.23 -13.13
CA LEU A 486 -15.27 0.97 -13.97
C LEU A 486 -14.03 1.00 -14.89
N ILE A 487 -12.84 0.70 -14.36
CA ILE A 487 -11.59 0.71 -15.13
C ILE A 487 -11.59 -0.35 -16.23
N LYS A 488 -12.24 -1.50 -16.01
CA LYS A 488 -12.33 -2.58 -17.00
C LYS A 488 -13.27 -2.30 -18.16
N ALA A 489 -14.07 -1.23 -18.11
CA ALA A 489 -14.91 -0.85 -19.24
C ALA A 489 -14.04 -0.34 -20.39
N ASP A 490 -14.28 -0.82 -21.62
CA ASP A 490 -13.47 -0.44 -22.79
C ASP A 490 -13.40 1.08 -22.99
N GLN A 491 -14.50 1.78 -22.68
CA GLN A 491 -14.58 3.24 -22.79
C GLN A 491 -13.58 3.95 -21.87
N PHE A 492 -13.18 3.34 -20.75
CA PHE A 492 -12.22 3.92 -19.82
C PHE A 492 -10.92 4.26 -20.54
N LEU A 493 -10.38 3.31 -21.30
CA LEU A 493 -9.14 3.50 -22.07
C LEU A 493 -9.40 4.21 -23.42
N LEU A 494 -10.46 3.82 -24.13
CA LEU A 494 -10.67 4.23 -25.52
C LEU A 494 -11.21 5.65 -25.68
N LEU A 495 -11.89 6.21 -24.68
CA LEU A 495 -12.34 7.60 -24.76
C LEU A 495 -11.12 8.52 -24.71
N HIS A 496 -10.84 9.18 -25.84
CA HIS A 496 -9.75 10.13 -25.94
C HIS A 496 -10.12 11.48 -25.33
N ASP A 497 -11.33 11.97 -25.64
CA ASP A 497 -11.77 13.30 -25.22
C ASP A 497 -13.29 13.46 -25.22
N SER A 498 -13.78 14.47 -24.49
CA SER A 498 -15.17 14.89 -24.47
C SER A 498 -15.30 16.41 -24.54
N LEU A 499 -15.92 16.93 -25.61
CA LEU A 499 -16.07 18.36 -25.84
C LEU A 499 -17.52 18.81 -25.70
N TRP A 500 -17.74 19.81 -24.85
CA TRP A 500 -19.04 20.44 -24.67
C TRP A 500 -19.15 21.72 -25.52
N LEU A 501 -19.85 21.64 -26.65
CA LEU A 501 -20.13 22.80 -27.50
C LEU A 501 -21.34 23.55 -26.96
N ASN A 502 -21.10 24.58 -26.15
CA ASN A 502 -22.17 25.30 -25.46
C ASN A 502 -22.69 26.46 -26.33
N ARG A 503 -23.94 26.38 -26.83
CA ARG A 503 -24.90 27.49 -27.11
C ARG A 503 -26.21 27.03 -27.78
N ARG A 504 -27.32 27.69 -27.45
CA ARG A 504 -28.66 27.47 -28.05
C ARG A 504 -28.85 28.09 -29.45
N SER A 505 -28.00 29.06 -29.82
CA SER A 505 -28.21 29.91 -31.02
C SER A 505 -27.39 29.51 -32.25
N TYR A 506 -26.41 28.63 -32.10
CA TYR A 506 -25.57 28.13 -33.18
C TYR A 506 -25.63 26.61 -33.17
N LYS A 507 -25.80 26.00 -34.35
CA LYS A 507 -25.80 24.55 -34.51
C LYS A 507 -24.56 24.14 -35.28
N VAL A 508 -23.96 23.01 -34.91
CA VAL A 508 -22.91 22.38 -35.71
C VAL A 508 -23.48 22.09 -37.10
N SER A 509 -22.92 22.72 -38.11
CA SER A 509 -23.38 22.62 -39.50
C SER A 509 -22.54 21.61 -40.29
N CYS A 510 -21.26 21.49 -39.96
CA CYS A 510 -20.34 20.53 -40.55
C CYS A 510 -19.21 20.21 -39.55
N MET A 511 -18.76 18.95 -39.53
CA MET A 511 -17.52 18.53 -38.87
C MET A 511 -16.67 17.76 -39.86
N TYR A 512 -15.35 17.92 -39.75
CA TYR A 512 -14.42 17.24 -40.64
C TYR A 512 -13.11 16.93 -39.93
N ALA A 513 -12.78 15.64 -39.85
CA ALA A 513 -11.51 15.19 -39.30
C ALA A 513 -10.49 15.06 -40.42
N CYS A 514 -9.34 15.71 -40.27
CA CYS A 514 -8.22 15.56 -41.19
C CYS A 514 -6.88 15.86 -40.54
N GLU A 515 -5.84 15.23 -41.05
CA GLU A 515 -4.47 15.58 -40.70
C GLU A 515 -4.11 16.95 -41.32
N THR A 516 -3.57 17.88 -40.54
CA THR A 516 -3.06 19.17 -41.03
C THR A 516 -1.68 19.40 -40.42
N VAL A 517 -0.65 19.54 -41.26
CA VAL A 517 0.76 19.70 -40.83
C VAL A 517 1.22 18.57 -39.88
N GLY A 518 0.92 17.31 -40.22
CA GLY A 518 1.36 16.16 -39.43
C GLY A 518 0.52 15.85 -38.18
N ARG A 519 -0.56 16.61 -37.93
CA ARG A 519 -1.42 16.43 -36.74
C ARG A 519 -2.88 16.20 -37.08
N TRP A 520 -3.53 15.29 -36.38
CA TRP A 520 -4.97 15.09 -36.52
C TRP A 520 -5.75 16.25 -35.90
N ASN A 521 -6.59 16.88 -36.72
CA ASN A 521 -7.45 17.97 -36.31
C ASN A 521 -8.92 17.66 -36.63
N ILE A 522 -9.82 18.08 -35.74
CA ILE A 522 -11.27 18.08 -35.99
C ILE A 522 -11.69 19.52 -36.24
N TRP A 523 -12.07 19.81 -37.47
CA TRP A 523 -12.69 21.06 -37.85
C TRP A 523 -14.17 21.01 -37.48
N ILE A 524 -14.64 22.04 -36.80
CA ILE A 524 -16.02 22.17 -36.35
C ILE A 524 -16.53 23.51 -36.86
N CYS A 525 -17.53 23.47 -37.72
CA CYS A 525 -18.25 24.66 -38.16
C CYS A 525 -19.58 24.74 -37.42
N GLU A 526 -19.84 25.89 -36.81
CA GLU A 526 -21.14 26.23 -36.23
C GLU A 526 -21.78 27.34 -37.08
N SER A 527 -23.09 27.26 -37.33
CA SER A 527 -23.84 28.28 -38.09
C SER A 527 -25.09 28.70 -37.33
N GLY A 528 -25.37 30.01 -37.32
CA GLY A 528 -26.55 30.60 -36.70
C GLY A 528 -27.73 30.78 -37.66
N HIS A 529 -28.76 31.50 -37.22
CA HIS A 529 -29.88 31.91 -38.08
C HIS A 529 -29.54 33.09 -39.02
N SER A 530 -28.44 33.82 -38.78
CA SER A 530 -27.88 34.85 -39.66
C SER A 530 -26.76 34.30 -40.55
N GLU A 531 -26.28 35.07 -41.55
CA GLU A 531 -25.10 34.75 -42.39
C GLU A 531 -23.76 34.78 -41.61
N VAL A 532 -23.78 34.46 -40.32
CA VAL A 532 -22.60 34.39 -39.46
C VAL A 532 -22.35 32.93 -39.11
N ARG A 533 -21.15 32.47 -39.43
CA ARG A 533 -20.63 31.14 -39.12
C ARG A 533 -19.32 31.25 -38.35
N THR A 534 -19.00 30.23 -37.58
CA THR A 534 -17.76 30.17 -36.80
C THR A 534 -17.01 28.88 -37.09
N PHE A 535 -15.68 28.97 -37.04
CA PHE A 535 -14.78 27.83 -37.22
C PHE A 535 -14.00 27.57 -35.94
N SER A 536 -13.99 26.32 -35.52
CA SER A 536 -13.09 25.83 -34.49
C SER A 536 -12.24 24.71 -35.06
N VAL A 537 -10.97 24.68 -34.69
CA VAL A 537 -10.03 23.61 -35.06
C VAL A 537 -9.54 23.00 -33.77
N TYR A 538 -9.95 21.76 -33.54
CA TYR A 538 -9.56 20.99 -32.38
C TYR A 538 -8.36 20.10 -32.73
N ASP A 539 -7.23 20.32 -32.08
CA ASP A 539 -6.05 19.47 -32.21
C ASP A 539 -6.23 18.28 -31.27
N VAL A 540 -6.31 17.08 -31.84
CA VAL A 540 -6.62 15.85 -31.10
C VAL A 540 -5.45 15.45 -30.21
N GLU A 541 -4.21 15.71 -30.61
CA GLU A 541 -3.02 15.31 -29.84
C GLU A 541 -2.87 16.14 -28.57
N THR A 542 -3.09 17.45 -28.68
CA THR A 542 -2.93 18.41 -27.58
C THR A 542 -4.22 18.66 -26.80
N SER A 543 -5.34 18.07 -27.24
CA SER A 543 -6.68 18.27 -26.69
C SER A 543 -7.01 19.75 -26.45
N CYS A 544 -6.70 20.56 -27.47
CA CYS A 544 -6.83 22.01 -27.44
C CYS A 544 -7.46 22.52 -28.72
N PHE A 545 -8.27 23.57 -28.58
CA PHE A 545 -8.66 24.37 -29.73
C PHE A 545 -7.47 25.22 -30.18
N THR A 546 -6.86 24.88 -31.31
CA THR A 546 -5.84 25.72 -31.95
C THR A 546 -6.46 26.94 -32.61
N VAL A 547 -7.73 26.80 -33.04
CA VAL A 547 -8.61 27.91 -33.39
C VAL A 547 -9.91 27.70 -32.63
N ASN A 548 -10.36 28.71 -31.90
CA ASN A 548 -11.59 28.63 -31.14
C ASN A 548 -12.57 29.69 -31.65
N ARG A 549 -13.62 29.24 -32.37
CA ARG A 549 -14.73 30.06 -32.85
C ARG A 549 -14.31 31.32 -33.61
N TRP A 550 -13.41 31.15 -34.58
CA TRP A 550 -13.07 32.22 -35.50
C TRP A 550 -14.30 32.60 -36.35
N PRO A 551 -14.79 33.85 -36.28
CA PRO A 551 -16.01 34.26 -36.97
C PRO A 551 -15.75 34.53 -38.46
N SER A 552 -16.75 34.22 -39.28
CA SER A 552 -16.76 34.49 -40.72
C SER A 552 -18.19 34.81 -41.15
N ASN A 553 -18.31 35.78 -42.05
CA ASN A 553 -19.57 36.00 -42.77
C ASN A 553 -19.64 35.04 -43.96
N GLY A 554 -20.82 34.49 -44.20
CA GLY A 554 -21.09 33.62 -45.33
C GLY A 554 -22.18 32.60 -45.04
N ASN A 555 -22.54 31.85 -46.08
CA ASN A 555 -23.60 30.86 -45.98
C ASN A 555 -23.18 29.65 -45.14
N LYS A 556 -24.19 28.93 -44.63
CA LYS A 556 -24.02 27.71 -43.87
C LYS A 556 -23.16 26.71 -44.65
N ILE A 557 -22.13 26.18 -43.99
CA ILE A 557 -21.26 25.15 -44.57
C ILE A 557 -21.95 23.80 -44.43
N ILE A 558 -21.99 23.07 -45.54
CA ILE A 558 -22.66 21.77 -45.64
C ILE A 558 -21.67 20.62 -45.82
N SER A 559 -20.46 20.90 -46.32
CA SER A 559 -19.40 19.91 -46.47
C SER A 559 -18.04 20.57 -46.47
N MET A 560 -17.04 19.82 -46.00
CA MET A 560 -15.64 20.21 -46.00
C MET A 560 -14.78 19.08 -46.54
N ALA A 561 -13.68 19.41 -47.21
CA ALA A 561 -12.70 18.42 -47.67
C ALA A 561 -11.30 19.02 -47.71
N LYS A 562 -10.29 18.27 -47.26
CA LYS A 562 -8.90 18.66 -47.45
C LYS A 562 -8.43 18.28 -48.84
N VAL A 563 -7.89 19.24 -49.59
CA VAL A 563 -7.24 18.99 -50.89
C VAL A 563 -5.89 19.71 -50.87
N GLY A 564 -4.80 18.93 -50.93
CA GLY A 564 -3.45 19.45 -50.74
C GLY A 564 -3.29 20.08 -49.36
N THR A 565 -2.94 21.37 -49.33
CA THR A 565 -2.73 22.14 -48.09
C THR A 565 -3.93 22.97 -47.65
N LYS A 566 -5.02 22.96 -48.43
CA LYS A 566 -6.21 23.79 -48.18
C LYS A 566 -7.41 22.95 -47.76
N ILE A 567 -8.27 23.56 -46.94
CA ILE A 567 -9.59 23.02 -46.62
C ILE A 567 -10.61 23.70 -47.53
N TRP A 568 -11.28 22.92 -48.35
CA TRP A 568 -12.33 23.37 -49.26
C TRP A 568 -13.68 23.29 -48.57
N LEU A 569 -14.51 24.31 -48.78
CA LEU A 569 -15.81 24.47 -48.15
C LEU A 569 -16.89 24.53 -49.23
N ALA A 570 -17.91 23.68 -49.07
CA ALA A 570 -19.15 23.78 -49.81
C ALA A 570 -20.19 24.51 -48.94
N CYS A 571 -20.75 25.58 -49.49
CA CYS A 571 -21.71 26.45 -48.80
C CYS A 571 -23.11 26.29 -49.39
N GLN A 572 -24.14 26.36 -48.54
CA GLN A 572 -25.53 26.26 -48.95
C GLN A 572 -25.90 27.44 -49.87
N GLY A 573 -26.55 27.16 -51.00
CA GLY A 573 -27.02 28.20 -51.93
C GLY A 573 -25.91 28.92 -52.71
N GLN A 574 -24.67 28.41 -52.71
CA GLN A 574 -23.55 28.98 -53.46
C GLN A 574 -22.91 27.94 -54.38
N LYS A 575 -22.66 28.32 -55.63
CA LYS A 575 -21.91 27.49 -56.59
C LYS A 575 -20.40 27.58 -56.41
N ASN A 576 -19.91 28.67 -55.83
CA ASN A 576 -18.49 28.86 -55.60
C ASN A 576 -18.06 28.12 -54.33
N LEU A 577 -17.02 27.30 -54.44
CA LEU A 577 -16.33 26.71 -53.31
C LEU A 577 -15.38 27.73 -52.71
N GLU A 578 -15.43 27.85 -51.39
CA GLU A 578 -14.47 28.65 -50.63
C GLU A 578 -13.31 27.77 -50.18
N THR A 579 -12.15 28.36 -49.93
CA THR A 579 -10.99 27.64 -49.37
C THR A 579 -10.43 28.36 -48.17
N ILE A 580 -10.10 27.58 -47.14
CA ILE A 580 -9.35 28.03 -45.96
C ILE A 580 -7.90 27.59 -46.09
N GLY A 581 -6.99 28.56 -45.97
CA GLY A 581 -5.56 28.35 -45.79
C GLY A 581 -5.04 29.00 -44.51
N ARG A 582 -3.78 28.70 -44.15
CA ARG A 582 -3.06 29.45 -43.11
C ARG A 582 -2.25 30.57 -43.79
N GLY A 583 -2.50 31.82 -43.40
CA GLY A 583 -1.79 33.00 -43.88
C GLY A 583 -0.38 33.15 -43.27
N SER A 584 0.30 34.25 -43.60
CA SER A 584 1.69 34.55 -43.23
C SER A 584 1.95 34.70 -41.72
N GLN A 585 0.89 34.81 -40.91
CA GLN A 585 0.95 34.90 -39.43
C GLN A 585 0.16 33.80 -38.72
N SER A 586 -0.11 32.66 -39.37
CA SER A 586 -0.88 31.53 -38.80
C SER A 586 -2.39 31.78 -38.62
N ASN A 587 -2.90 32.95 -39.03
CA ASN A 587 -4.33 33.23 -39.07
C ASN A 587 -5.02 32.47 -40.20
N LEU A 588 -6.27 32.08 -39.99
CA LEU A 588 -7.10 31.48 -41.04
C LEU A 588 -7.48 32.57 -42.06
N GLU A 589 -7.25 32.28 -43.34
CA GLU A 589 -7.64 33.15 -44.44
C GLU A 589 -8.63 32.42 -45.35
N LEU A 590 -9.77 33.08 -45.63
CA LEU A 590 -10.76 32.63 -46.59
C LEU A 590 -10.44 33.21 -47.96
N SER A 591 -10.48 32.37 -48.98
CA SER A 591 -10.38 32.79 -50.38
C SER A 591 -11.42 32.06 -51.22
N SER A 592 -11.96 32.74 -52.23
CA SER A 592 -12.80 32.10 -53.24
C SER A 592 -11.94 31.19 -54.12
N GLY A 593 -12.44 29.98 -54.36
CA GLY A 593 -11.73 28.96 -55.12
C GLY A 593 -12.39 28.74 -56.47
N LEU A 594 -13.27 27.73 -56.52
CA LEU A 594 -13.76 27.10 -57.74
C LEU A 594 -15.27 27.25 -57.89
N ASN A 595 -15.74 27.73 -59.03
CA ASN A 595 -17.16 27.69 -59.36
C ASN A 595 -17.56 26.30 -59.88
N LEU A 596 -18.60 25.74 -59.27
CA LEU A 596 -19.25 24.51 -59.70
C LEU A 596 -20.37 24.81 -60.72
N ASP A 597 -20.73 23.81 -61.51
CA ASP A 597 -21.81 23.93 -62.51
C ASP A 597 -23.19 24.12 -61.86
N ALA A 598 -23.39 23.53 -60.68
CA ALA A 598 -24.59 23.65 -59.86
C ALA A 598 -24.24 23.79 -58.37
N GLU A 599 -25.24 24.10 -57.54
CA GLU A 599 -25.05 24.15 -56.09
C GLU A 599 -24.64 22.77 -55.55
N PRO A 600 -23.77 22.69 -54.52
CA PRO A 600 -23.21 21.42 -54.06
C PRO A 600 -24.27 20.36 -53.69
N LEU A 601 -25.36 20.77 -53.02
CA LEU A 601 -26.49 19.89 -52.70
C LEU A 601 -27.19 19.33 -53.94
N LYS A 602 -27.34 20.15 -54.99
CA LYS A 602 -27.93 19.70 -56.25
C LYS A 602 -27.01 18.73 -56.97
N ILE A 603 -25.70 18.95 -56.95
CA ILE A 603 -24.71 18.02 -57.53
C ILE A 603 -24.75 16.68 -56.81
N PHE A 604 -24.81 16.70 -55.48
CA PHE A 604 -24.89 15.49 -54.67
C PHE A 604 -26.17 14.69 -54.98
N ASN A 605 -27.33 15.36 -55.00
CA ASN A 605 -28.61 14.71 -55.26
C ASN A 605 -28.75 14.21 -56.72
N HIS A 606 -28.22 14.94 -57.70
CA HIS A 606 -28.30 14.55 -59.11
C HIS A 606 -27.57 13.24 -59.41
N LYS A 607 -26.52 12.90 -58.63
CA LYS A 607 -25.80 11.61 -58.72
C LYS A 607 -26.55 10.44 -58.10
N PHE A 608 -27.50 10.67 -57.19
CA PHE A 608 -28.34 9.61 -56.61
C PHE A 608 -29.63 9.39 -57.38
N GLU A 609 -30.14 10.38 -58.10
CA GLU A 609 -31.28 10.22 -59.02
C GLU A 609 -30.86 9.59 -60.37
N THR A 610 -29.57 9.53 -60.68
CA THR A 610 -29.03 8.89 -61.90
C THR A 610 -28.31 7.57 -61.64
N ALA A 611 -28.37 7.06 -60.41
CA ALA A 611 -27.94 5.71 -60.07
C ALA A 611 -29.11 4.73 -60.25
N GLU A 612 -29.51 4.51 -61.50
CA GLU A 612 -30.22 3.29 -61.96
C GLU A 612 -29.22 2.36 -62.66
#